data_AF-A0A9W5W771-F1
#
_entry.id   AF-A0A9W5W771-F1
#
_cell.length_a   1.000
_cell.length_b   1.000
_cell.length_c   1.000
_cell.angle_alpha   90.00
_cell.angle_beta   90.00
_cell.angle_gamma   90.00
#
_symmetry.space_group_name_H-M   'P 1'
#
loop_
_entity.id
_entity.type
_entity.pdbx_description
1 polymer ?
#
loop_
_entity_poly.entity_id
_entity_poly.type
_entity_poly.pdbx_seq_one_letter_code
_entity_poly.pdbx_strand_id
1 'polypeptide(L)'
;MADHHSTANERRRHKHEGPQKHIVSFIFSLLLTVIAFAVVAAGDVNKDFIYILLVTMAVGQVIIQMGFWMHMKDRGHLYPIIGILAGVFVVFTMVIMALYWVWW
;
A
#
# COMPACT_ATOMS: atom_id res chain seq x y z
N MET A 1 53.11 -16.07 15.33
CA MET A 1 52.18 -16.51 14.27
C MET A 1 51.22 -17.53 14.85
N ALA A 2 49.97 -17.12 15.12
CA ALA A 2 48.75 -17.93 15.03
C ALA A 2 47.60 -17.11 15.63
N ASP A 3 47.17 -16.10 14.87
CA ASP A 3 45.88 -15.45 15.04
C ASP A 3 44.79 -16.46 14.66
N HIS A 4 43.86 -16.79 15.56
CA HIS A 4 42.66 -17.51 15.17
C HIS A 4 41.43 -16.92 15.86
N HIS A 5 40.94 -15.88 15.20
CA HIS A 5 39.54 -15.55 14.97
C HIS A 5 38.55 -15.77 16.12
N SER A 6 38.26 -14.65 16.80
CA SER A 6 36.99 -14.39 17.47
C SER A 6 35.82 -14.62 16.51
N THR A 7 35.20 -15.80 16.57
CA THR A 7 33.90 -16.09 15.94
C THR A 7 32.77 -15.49 16.78
N ALA A 8 32.86 -14.20 17.07
CA ALA A 8 31.86 -13.43 17.79
C ALA A 8 31.09 -12.52 16.84
N ASN A 9 30.64 -13.00 15.67
CA ASN A 9 29.75 -12.16 14.84
C ASN A 9 28.92 -12.84 13.73
N GLU A 10 28.37 -14.05 13.92
CA GLU A 10 27.45 -14.63 12.91
C GLU A 10 26.18 -15.23 13.50
N ARG A 11 25.56 -14.50 14.43
CA ARG A 11 24.11 -14.57 14.61
C ARG A 11 23.52 -13.18 14.53
N ARG A 12 23.76 -12.49 13.41
CA ARG A 12 22.73 -11.57 12.89
C ARG A 12 21.53 -12.46 12.58
N ARG A 13 20.67 -12.66 13.57
CA ARG A 13 19.30 -13.11 13.38
C ARG A 13 18.77 -12.25 12.24
N HIS A 14 18.63 -12.84 11.05
CA HIS A 14 17.69 -12.38 10.06
C HIS A 14 16.38 -12.28 10.82
N LYS A 15 16.07 -11.07 11.28
CA LYS A 15 14.82 -10.74 11.92
C LYS A 15 13.83 -10.81 10.78
N HIS A 16 13.42 -12.03 10.44
CA HIS A 16 12.28 -12.30 9.57
C HIS A 16 11.22 -11.33 10.05
N GLU A 17 10.92 -10.34 9.21
CA GLU A 17 9.92 -9.34 9.51
C GLU A 17 8.62 -10.10 9.70
N GLY A 18 8.27 -10.32 10.96
CA GLY A 18 7.27 -11.32 11.30
C GLY A 18 5.91 -10.96 10.69
N PRO A 19 5.06 -11.97 10.42
CA PRO A 19 3.70 -11.80 9.88
C PRO A 19 2.81 -10.87 10.75
N GLN A 20 3.23 -10.55 11.97
CA GLN A 20 2.55 -9.61 12.85
C GLN A 20 2.42 -8.20 12.26
N LYS A 21 3.39 -7.69 11.49
CA LYS A 21 3.29 -6.36 10.88
C LYS A 21 2.18 -6.29 9.82
N HIS A 22 2.00 -7.37 9.07
CA HIS A 22 0.95 -7.51 8.05
C HIS A 22 -0.46 -7.56 8.66
N ILE A 23 -0.62 -8.23 9.80
CA ILE A 23 -1.91 -8.27 10.52
C ILE A 23 -2.35 -6.86 10.96
N VAL A 24 -1.43 -6.03 11.46
CA VAL A 24 -1.76 -4.68 11.94
C VAL A 24 -2.25 -3.78 10.80
N SER A 25 -1.57 -3.81 9.65
CA SER A 25 -2.02 -3.05 8.47
C SER A 25 -3.34 -3.54 7.91
N PHE A 26 -3.59 -4.85 7.94
CA PHE A 26 -4.85 -5.42 7.50
C PHE A 26 -6.02 -4.95 8.38
N ILE A 27 -5.85 -4.99 9.69
CA ILE A 27 -6.87 -4.50 10.64
C ILE A 27 -7.08 -2.98 10.46
N PHE A 28 -6.02 -2.21 10.28
CA PHE A 28 -6.13 -0.76 10.05
C PHE A 28 -6.89 -0.41 8.77
N SER A 29 -6.59 -1.10 7.66
CA SER A 29 -7.33 -0.97 6.39
C SER A 29 -8.81 -1.35 6.54
N LEU A 30 -9.09 -2.45 7.25
CA LEU A 30 -10.46 -2.90 7.53
C LEU A 30 -11.26 -1.91 8.36
N LEU A 31 -10.65 -1.31 9.39
CA LEU A 31 -11.33 -0.28 10.19
C LEU A 31 -11.66 0.94 9.32
N LEU A 32 -10.71 1.38 8.50
CA LEU A 32 -10.90 2.53 7.63
C LEU A 32 -11.98 2.29 6.56
N THR A 33 -12.11 1.06 6.02
CA THR A 33 -13.20 0.74 5.09
C THR A 33 -14.55 0.66 5.78
N VAL A 34 -14.63 0.06 6.97
CA VAL A 34 -15.87 -0.01 7.75
C VAL A 34 -16.37 1.39 8.10
N ILE A 35 -15.48 2.32 8.46
CA ILE A 35 -15.84 3.73 8.71
C ILE A 35 -16.39 4.37 7.43
N ALA A 36 -15.72 4.19 6.28
CA ALA A 36 -16.20 4.73 5.01
C ALA A 36 -17.61 4.22 4.67
N PHE A 37 -17.87 2.92 4.84
CA PHE A 37 -19.20 2.35 4.63
C PHE A 37 -20.23 2.84 5.65
N ALA A 38 -19.86 2.99 6.91
CA ALA A 38 -20.76 3.50 7.95
C ALA A 38 -21.21 4.94 7.65
N VAL A 39 -20.29 5.81 7.17
CA VAL A 39 -20.63 7.18 6.77
C VAL A 39 -21.59 7.20 5.58
N VAL A 40 -21.39 6.34 4.59
CA VAL A 40 -22.29 6.24 3.43
C VAL A 40 -23.65 5.68 3.84
N ALA A 41 -23.68 4.67 4.70
CA ALA A 41 -24.91 4.02 5.16
C ALA A 41 -25.75 4.91 6.08
N ALA A 42 -25.12 5.79 6.87
CA ALA A 42 -25.82 6.78 7.67
C ALA A 42 -26.58 7.78 6.80
N GLY A 43 -26.10 8.06 5.58
CA GLY A 43 -26.86 8.73 4.50
C GLY A 43 -27.32 10.17 4.76
N ASP A 44 -27.09 10.71 5.96
CA ASP A 44 -27.65 11.99 6.42
C ASP A 44 -26.81 13.22 6.01
N VAL A 45 -25.90 13.03 5.04
CA VAL A 45 -24.96 14.05 4.56
C VAL A 45 -25.11 14.27 3.06
N ASN A 46 -24.76 15.48 2.62
CA ASN A 46 -24.82 15.88 1.21
C ASN A 46 -24.05 14.87 0.31
N LYS A 47 -24.66 14.45 -0.80
CA LYS A 47 -24.09 13.46 -1.73
C LYS A 47 -22.71 13.89 -2.25
N ASP A 48 -22.52 15.17 -2.50
CA ASP A 48 -21.23 15.69 -2.99
C ASP A 48 -20.13 15.53 -1.94
N PHE A 49 -20.48 15.74 -0.66
CA PHE A 49 -19.57 15.51 0.46
C PHE A 49 -19.23 14.02 0.61
N ILE A 50 -20.23 13.14 0.44
CA ILE A 50 -20.02 11.68 0.46
C ILE A 50 -19.03 11.26 -0.64
N TYR A 51 -19.17 11.77 -1.87
CA TYR A 51 -18.26 11.43 -2.97
C TYR A 51 -16.83 11.88 -2.70
N ILE A 52 -16.63 13.11 -2.24
CA ILE A 52 -15.29 13.64 -1.92
C ILE A 52 -14.65 12.82 -0.79
N LEU A 53 -15.42 12.50 0.25
CA LEU A 53 -14.97 11.68 1.36
C LEU A 53 -14.57 10.28 0.90
N LEU A 54 -15.39 9.62 0.10
CA LEU A 54 -15.13 8.28 -0.44
C LEU A 54 -13.86 8.24 -1.29
N VAL A 55 -13.67 9.21 -2.19
CA VAL A 55 -12.46 9.29 -3.01
C VAL A 55 -11.22 9.49 -2.13
N THR A 56 -11.31 10.37 -1.13
CA THR A 56 -10.21 10.60 -0.18
C THR A 56 -9.86 9.32 0.60
N MET A 57 -10.88 8.61 1.09
CA MET A 57 -10.69 7.32 1.77
C MET A 57 -10.12 6.26 0.83
N ALA A 58 -10.56 6.19 -0.42
CA ALA A 58 -10.03 5.26 -1.41
C ALA A 58 -8.54 5.51 -1.72
N VAL A 59 -8.14 6.77 -1.88
CA VAL A 59 -6.72 7.13 -2.05
C VAL A 59 -5.90 6.76 -0.80
N GLY A 60 -6.43 7.06 0.39
CA GLY A 60 -5.79 6.67 1.65
C GLY A 60 -5.58 5.16 1.77
N GLN A 61 -6.57 4.36 1.35
CA GLN A 61 -6.47 2.90 1.30
C GLN A 61 -5.35 2.43 0.37
N VAL A 62 -5.26 3.00 -0.83
CA VAL A 62 -4.20 2.67 -1.80
C VAL A 62 -2.80 2.95 -1.23
N ILE A 63 -2.63 4.06 -0.50
CA ILE A 63 -1.35 4.40 0.16
C ILE A 63 -1.02 3.43 1.29
N ILE A 64 -1.98 3.10 2.16
CA ILE A 64 -1.77 2.17 3.27
C ILE A 64 -1.44 0.77 2.74
N GLN A 65 -2.15 0.34 1.70
CA GLN A 65 -1.90 -0.94 1.05
C GLN A 65 -0.52 -0.98 0.40
N MET A 66 -0.13 0.04 -0.37
CA MET A 66 1.24 0.10 -0.91
C MET A 66 2.30 0.17 0.20
N GLY A 67 2.11 1.01 1.21
CA GLY A 67 3.11 1.24 2.25
C GLY A 67 3.38 0.02 3.15
N PHE A 68 2.34 -0.75 3.48
CA PHE A 68 2.47 -1.89 4.39
C PHE A 68 2.58 -3.24 3.67
N TRP A 69 1.88 -3.43 2.56
CA TRP A 69 1.92 -4.70 1.82
C TRP A 69 3.27 -4.90 1.12
N MET A 70 3.87 -3.79 0.68
CA MET A 70 5.07 -3.83 -0.15
C MET A 70 6.40 -3.68 0.62
N HIS A 71 6.40 -3.87 1.95
CA HIS A 71 7.59 -3.86 2.84
C HIS A 71 8.74 -2.98 2.32
N MET A 72 8.45 -1.72 1.98
CA MET A 72 9.39 -0.79 1.33
C MET A 72 10.55 -0.34 2.25
N LYS A 73 10.68 -1.01 3.40
CA LYS A 73 11.66 -0.79 4.45
C LYS A 73 12.82 -1.80 4.40
N ASP A 74 12.74 -2.86 3.60
CA ASP A 74 13.83 -3.82 3.43
C ASP A 74 14.73 -3.49 2.22
N ARG A 75 16.04 -3.56 2.45
CA ARG A 75 17.08 -3.04 1.54
C ARG A 75 17.08 -3.78 0.21
N GLY A 76 16.81 -3.06 -0.90
CA GLY A 76 16.87 -3.58 -2.27
C GLY A 76 15.59 -3.44 -3.11
N HIS A 77 14.53 -2.80 -2.59
CA HIS A 77 13.19 -2.76 -3.21
C HIS A 77 13.00 -1.72 -4.36
N LEU A 78 13.99 -1.53 -5.23
CA LEU A 78 13.83 -0.65 -6.40
C LEU A 78 12.90 -1.26 -7.46
N TYR A 79 13.05 -2.55 -7.76
CA TYR A 79 12.24 -3.23 -8.78
C TYR A 79 10.73 -3.21 -8.48
N PRO A 80 10.27 -3.45 -7.24
CA PRO A 80 8.85 -3.40 -6.93
C PRO A 80 8.28 -1.97 -7.07
N ILE A 81 9.03 -0.94 -6.65
CA ILE A 81 8.62 0.46 -6.79
C ILE A 81 8.45 0.84 -8.25
N ILE A 82 9.42 0.45 -9.09
CA ILE A 82 9.35 0.65 -10.53
C ILE A 82 8.16 -0.11 -11.13
N GLY A 83 7.91 -1.35 -10.69
CA GLY A 83 6.78 -2.16 -11.13
C GLY A 83 5.42 -1.52 -10.81
N ILE A 84 5.24 -1.00 -9.59
CA ILE A 84 4.01 -0.29 -9.24
C ILE A 84 3.88 1.02 -10.02
N LEU A 85 4.94 1.81 -10.12
CA LEU A 85 4.90 3.07 -10.86
C LEU A 85 4.57 2.85 -12.34
N ALA A 86 5.16 1.81 -12.95
CA ALA A 86 4.83 1.38 -14.31
C ALA A 86 3.39 0.89 -14.43
N GLY A 87 2.89 0.11 -13.46
CA GLY A 87 1.50 -0.33 -13.43
C GLY A 87 0.52 0.84 -13.35
N VAL A 88 0.78 1.82 -12.47
CA VAL A 88 0.01 3.06 -12.38
C VAL A 88 0.04 3.81 -13.70
N PHE A 89 1.21 3.97 -14.32
CA PHE A 89 1.36 4.65 -15.61
C PHE A 89 0.55 3.95 -16.72
N VAL A 90 0.62 2.63 -16.82
CA VAL A 90 -0.11 1.84 -17.82
C VAL A 90 -1.61 1.97 -17.61
N VAL A 91 -2.11 1.76 -16.38
CA VAL A 91 -3.54 1.89 -16.07
C VAL A 91 -4.05 3.29 -16.38
N PHE A 92 -3.31 4.33 -16.00
CA PHE A 92 -3.68 5.71 -16.27
C PHE A 92 -3.75 6.01 -17.77
N THR A 93 -2.76 5.52 -18.52
CA THR A 93 -2.72 5.66 -19.99
C THR A 93 -3.89 4.92 -20.65
N MET A 94 -4.21 3.70 -20.19
CA MET A 94 -5.35 2.94 -20.69
C MET A 94 -6.68 3.63 -20.38
N VAL A 95 -6.85 4.20 -19.19
CA VAL A 95 -8.07 4.94 -18.82
C VAL A 95 -8.24 6.20 -19.67
N ILE A 96 -7.17 6.97 -19.89
CA ILE A 96 -7.21 8.16 -20.76
C ILE A 96 -7.55 7.75 -22.19
N MET A 97 -6.88 6.74 -22.74
CA MET A 97 -7.16 6.23 -24.08
C MET A 97 -8.62 5.75 -24.20
N ALA A 98 -9.11 5.00 -23.21
CA ALA A 98 -10.50 4.57 -23.17
C ALA A 98 -11.44 5.77 -23.16
N LEU A 99 -11.29 6.73 -22.25
CA LEU A 99 -12.23 7.85 -22.12
C LEU A 99 -12.23 8.81 -23.32
N TYR A 100 -11.07 9.10 -23.90
CA TYR A 100 -10.93 10.16 -24.89
C TYR A 100 -10.79 9.67 -26.34
N TRP A 101 -10.44 8.40 -26.57
CA TRP A 101 -10.09 7.92 -27.91
C TRP A 101 -11.04 6.85 -28.46
N VAL A 102 -11.54 5.94 -27.63
CA VAL A 102 -12.30 4.77 -28.14
C VAL A 102 -13.70 5.13 -28.66
N TRP A 103 -14.32 6.19 -28.13
CA TRP A 103 -15.73 6.52 -28.39
C TRP A 103 -15.93 7.75 -29.27
N TRP A 104 -14.86 8.19 -29.95
CA TRP A 104 -14.90 9.16 -31.05
C TRP A 104 -14.50 8.44 -32.35
#